data_AF-A0A2A4MJN2-F1
#
_entry.id   AF-A0A2A4MJN2-F1
#
_cell.length_a   1.000
_cell.length_b   1.000
_cell.length_c   1.000
_cell.angle_alpha   90.00
_cell.angle_beta   90.00
_cell.angle_gamma   90.00
#
_symmetry.space_group_name_H-M   'P 1'
#
loop_
_entity.id
_entity.type
_entity.pdbx_description
1 polymer ?
#
loop_
_entity_poly.entity_id
_entity_poly.type
_entity_poly.pdbx_seq_one_letter_code
_entity_poly.pdbx_strand_id
1 'polypeptide(L)'
;MSTLRTAEEIRYEFLKRGQSIAEWARVNNFSVTLVYQILADSRKAVRGQSHNIAVALGMKEGQEGGIADLPFPGRKAMKANRHKEKQ
;
A
#
# COMPACT_ATOMS: atom_id res chain seq x y z
N MET A 1 -13.74 0.54 14.44
CA MET A 1 -14.50 -0.35 13.53
C MET A 1 -14.11 0.02 12.12
N SER A 2 -13.14 -0.70 11.55
CA SER A 2 -12.70 -0.46 10.18
C SER A 2 -13.70 -1.12 9.24
N THR A 3 -14.54 -0.33 8.56
CA THR A 3 -15.36 -0.85 7.46
C THR A 3 -14.42 -1.13 6.29
N LEU A 4 -14.07 -2.40 6.09
CA LEU A 4 -13.31 -2.83 4.93
C LEU A 4 -14.10 -2.52 3.66
N ARG A 5 -13.47 -1.81 2.73
CA ARG A 5 -14.10 -1.44 1.46
C ARG A 5 -13.92 -2.55 0.44
N THR A 6 -14.95 -2.83 -0.34
CA THR A 6 -14.86 -3.74 -1.48
C THR A 6 -14.20 -3.05 -2.68
N ALA A 7 -13.70 -3.82 -3.63
CA ALA A 7 -13.09 -3.27 -4.85
C ALA A 7 -14.09 -2.42 -5.66
N GLU A 8 -15.37 -2.76 -5.62
CA GLU A 8 -16.44 -2.00 -6.28
C GLU A 8 -16.68 -0.64 -5.61
N GLU A 9 -16.74 -0.60 -4.28
CA GLU A 9 -16.86 0.65 -3.52
C GLU A 9 -15.68 1.59 -3.76
N ILE A 10 -14.46 1.02 -3.82
CA ILE A 10 -13.26 1.79 -4.13
C ILE A 10 -13.35 2.41 -5.52
N ARG A 11 -13.70 1.61 -6.53
CA ARG A 11 -13.90 2.12 -7.91
C ARG A 11 -14.97 3.20 -7.96
N TYR A 12 -16.05 3.02 -7.20
CA TYR A 12 -17.13 4.01 -7.10
C TYR A 12 -16.65 5.32 -6.46
N GLU A 13 -15.85 5.28 -5.39
CA GLU A 13 -15.27 6.48 -4.77
C GLU A 13 -14.32 7.22 -5.73
N PHE A 14 -13.49 6.48 -6.48
CA PHE A 14 -12.65 7.08 -7.52
C PHE A 14 -13.49 7.77 -8.60
N LEU A 15 -14.54 7.11 -9.09
CA LEU A 15 -15.46 7.65 -10.08
C LEU A 15 -16.18 8.91 -9.57
N LYS A 16 -16.73 8.84 -8.35
CA LYS A 16 -17.46 9.93 -7.70
C LYS A 16 -16.60 11.18 -7.50
N ARG A 17 -15.30 11.00 -7.24
CA ARG A 17 -14.34 12.10 -7.04
C ARG A 17 -13.65 12.53 -8.33
N GLY A 18 -13.87 11.83 -9.45
CA GLY A 18 -13.19 12.09 -10.72
C GLY A 18 -11.69 11.77 -10.71
N GLN A 19 -11.22 10.92 -9.79
CA GLN A 19 -9.81 10.56 -9.67
C GLN A 19 -9.53 9.26 -10.43
N SER A 20 -8.42 9.22 -11.17
CA SER A 20 -8.01 7.98 -11.84
C SER A 20 -7.23 7.06 -10.89
N ILE A 21 -7.55 5.77 -10.91
CA ILE A 21 -6.81 4.74 -10.16
C ILE A 21 -5.33 4.74 -10.56
N ALA A 22 -5.03 5.01 -11.84
CA ALA A 22 -3.67 5.08 -12.34
C ALA A 22 -2.89 6.29 -11.78
N GLU A 23 -3.53 7.44 -11.63
CA GLU A 23 -2.92 8.62 -11.01
C GLU A 23 -2.70 8.38 -9.52
N TRP A 24 -3.71 7.86 -8.81
CA TRP A 24 -3.57 7.47 -7.42
C TRP A 24 -2.41 6.50 -7.20
N ALA A 25 -2.27 5.49 -8.07
CA ALA A 25 -1.16 4.55 -8.01
C ALA A 25 0.21 5.26 -8.17
N ARG A 26 0.33 6.19 -9.12
CA ARG A 26 1.56 6.98 -9.33
C ARG A 26 1.91 7.85 -8.13
N VAL A 27 0.92 8.54 -7.56
CA VAL A 27 1.11 9.39 -6.36
C VAL A 27 1.58 8.56 -5.16
N ASN A 28 1.06 7.35 -5.01
CA ASN A 28 1.46 6.42 -3.94
C ASN A 28 2.67 5.54 -4.31
N ASN A 29 3.33 5.81 -5.43
CA ASN A 29 4.50 5.08 -5.93
C ASN A 29 4.26 3.56 -6.08
N PHE A 30 3.03 3.19 -6.44
CA PHE A 30 2.61 1.84 -6.75
C PHE A 30 2.52 1.58 -8.26
N SER A 31 2.72 0.33 -8.65
CA SER A 31 2.49 -0.08 -10.04
C SER A 31 1.00 -0.06 -10.36
N VAL A 32 0.62 0.72 -11.37
CA VAL A 32 -0.76 0.82 -11.88
C VAL A 32 -1.33 -0.57 -12.19
N THR A 33 -0.56 -1.42 -12.89
CA THR A 33 -0.94 -2.79 -13.21
C THR A 33 -1.21 -3.62 -11.96
N LEU A 34 -0.40 -3.44 -10.91
CA LEU A 34 -0.57 -4.15 -9.66
C LEU A 34 -1.84 -3.71 -8.93
N VAL A 35 -2.15 -2.42 -8.92
CA VAL A 35 -3.38 -1.89 -8.32
C VAL A 35 -4.62 -2.47 -9.02
N TYR A 36 -4.64 -2.50 -10.35
CA TYR A 36 -5.73 -3.13 -11.09
C TYR A 36 -5.83 -4.64 -10.81
N GLN A 37 -4.71 -5.36 -10.65
CA GLN A 37 -4.75 -6.77 -10.26
C GLN A 37 -5.34 -7.00 -8.86
N ILE A 38 -5.08 -6.10 -7.90
CA ILE A 38 -5.68 -6.17 -6.57
C ILE A 38 -7.18 -5.88 -6.63
N LEU A 39 -7.59 -4.86 -7.39
CA LEU A 39 -9.00 -4.52 -7.59
C LEU A 39 -9.75 -5.58 -8.41
N ALA A 40 -9.07 -6.43 -9.16
CA ALA A 40 -9.65 -7.54 -9.93
C ALA A 40 -9.66 -8.87 -9.15
N ASP A 41 -9.32 -8.84 -7.86
CA ASP A 41 -9.29 -10.00 -6.94
C ASP A 41 -8.36 -11.15 -7.36
N SER A 42 -7.40 -10.89 -8.26
CA SER A 42 -6.56 -11.95 -8.82
C SER A 42 -5.45 -12.42 -7.86
N ARG A 43 -5.14 -11.66 -6.80
CA ARG A 43 -4.05 -11.97 -5.85
C ARG A 43 -4.50 -11.72 -4.41
N LYS A 44 -4.28 -12.69 -3.52
CA LYS A 44 -4.60 -12.62 -2.08
C LYS A 44 -3.84 -11.55 -1.27
N ALA A 45 -3.18 -10.58 -1.92
CA ALA A 45 -2.51 -9.42 -1.31
C ALA A 45 -1.77 -9.74 0.00
N VAL A 46 -1.05 -10.87 0.03
CA VAL A 46 -0.55 -11.45 1.29
C VAL A 46 0.70 -10.74 1.79
N ARG A 47 1.55 -10.25 0.87
CA ARG A 47 2.86 -9.67 1.19
C ARG A 47 3.33 -8.63 0.17
N GLY A 48 4.29 -7.81 0.57
CA GLY A 48 4.97 -6.84 -0.30
C GLY A 48 4.04 -5.74 -0.81
N GLN A 49 4.33 -5.21 -2.01
CA GLN A 49 3.54 -4.12 -2.58
C GLN A 49 2.05 -4.44 -2.72
N SER A 50 1.69 -5.70 -3.01
CA SER A 50 0.29 -6.13 -3.06
C SER A 50 -0.43 -5.95 -1.72
N HIS A 51 0.25 -6.27 -0.61
CA HIS A 51 -0.30 -6.04 0.72
C HIS A 51 -0.47 -4.55 0.99
N ASN A 52 0.58 -3.76 0.73
CA ASN A 52 0.56 -2.32 0.98
C ASN A 52 -0.55 -1.62 0.18
N ILE A 53 -0.79 -2.02 -1.07
CA ILE A 53 -1.90 -1.50 -1.89
C ILE A 53 -3.25 -1.83 -1.25
N ALA A 54 -3.46 -3.08 -0.82
CA ALA A 54 -4.74 -3.49 -0.22
C ALA A 54 -5.02 -2.77 1.10
N VAL A 55 -3.97 -2.50 1.90
CA VAL A 55 -4.06 -1.69 3.12
C VAL A 55 -4.35 -0.23 2.79
N ALA A 56 -3.61 0.38 1.84
CA ALA A 56 -3.79 1.77 1.45
C ALA A 56 -5.18 2.05 0.85
N LEU A 57 -5.76 1.08 0.15
CA LEU A 57 -7.12 1.16 -0.38
C LEU A 57 -8.20 0.89 0.68
N GLY A 58 -7.83 0.42 1.87
CA GLY A 58 -8.76 0.04 2.94
C GLY A 58 -9.52 -1.26 2.67
N MET A 59 -8.99 -2.14 1.81
CA MET A 59 -9.57 -3.47 1.53
C MET A 59 -9.19 -4.49 2.59
N LYS A 60 -8.09 -4.24 3.32
CA LYS A 60 -7.56 -5.14 4.33
C LYS A 60 -7.03 -4.36 5.52
N GLU A 61 -7.22 -4.90 6.72
CA GLU A 61 -6.56 -4.40 7.92
C GLU A 61 -5.09 -4.82 7.93
N GLY A 62 -4.21 -3.84 8.12
CA GLY A 62 -2.77 -4.03 8.12
C GLY A 62 -2.05 -2.70 8.22
N GLN A 63 -0.72 -2.74 8.24
CA GLN A 63 0.11 -1.55 8.23
C GLN A 63 0.98 -1.59 6.98
N GLU A 64 1.03 -0.48 6.26
CA GLU A 64 2.04 -0.29 5.23
C GLU A 64 3.42 -0.26 5.87
N GLY A 65 4.34 -1.06 5.33
CA GLY A 65 5.66 -1.17 5.91
C GLY A 65 6.59 -2.02 5.06
N GLY A 66 7.87 -1.65 5.09
CA GLY A 66 8.96 -2.44 4.54
C GLY A 66 9.62 -3.31 5.60
N ILE A 67 10.61 -4.08 5.17
CA ILE A 67 11.50 -4.83 6.07
C ILE A 67 12.22 -3.90 7.07
N ALA A 68 12.36 -2.61 6.72
CA ALA A 68 12.97 -1.59 7.56
C ALA A 68 12.09 -1.17 8.76
N ASP A 69 10.77 -1.29 8.66
CA ASP A 69 9.81 -0.87 9.69
C ASP A 69 9.48 -1.99 10.68
N LEU A 70 10.08 -3.17 10.49
CA LEU A 70 9.90 -4.30 11.38
C LEU A 70 10.55 -4.00 12.74
N PRO A 71 9.88 -4.34 13.86
CA PRO A 71 10.42 -4.12 15.21
C PRO A 71 11.65 -4.99 15.52
N PHE A 72 12.00 -5.90 14.62
CA PHE A 72 13.21 -6.71 14.65
C PHE A 72 14.07 -6.34 13.43
N PRO A 73 15.22 -5.69 13.62
CA PRO A 73 16.10 -5.34 12.52
C PRO A 73 16.63 -6.63 11.89
N GLY A 74 16.25 -6.90 10.65
CA GLY A 74 16.95 -7.90 9.84
C GLY A 74 18.43 -7.54 9.77
N ARG A 75 19.34 -8.53 9.74
CA ARG A 75 20.80 -8.35 9.87
C ARG A 75 21.45 -7.25 8.99
N LYS A 76 20.75 -6.72 7.98
CA LYS A 76 21.21 -5.62 7.12
C LYS A 76 20.71 -4.22 7.50
N ALA A 77 19.66 -4.07 8.31
CA ALA A 77 19.08 -2.76 8.68
C ALA A 77 19.93 -1.98 9.70
N MET A 78 20.84 -2.66 10.41
CA MET A 78 21.66 -2.06 11.47
C MET A 78 22.70 -1.02 10.98
N LYS A 79 22.92 -0.87 9.66
CA LYS A 79 23.94 0.04 9.11
C LYS A 79 23.42 1.39 8.61
N ALA A 80 22.11 1.66 8.63
CA ALA A 80 21.55 2.85 7.98
C ALA A 80 21.31 4.06 8.91
N ASN A 81 21.36 3.90 10.24
CA ASN A 81 21.17 5.00 11.20
C ASN A 81 22.51 5.54 11.73
N ARG A 82 23.28 6.18 10.86
CA ARG A 82 24.29 7.18 11.23
C ARG A 82 24.18 8.24 10.14
N HIS A 83 24.01 9.52 10.50
CA HIS A 83 23.79 10.67 9.61
C HIS A 83 22.34 11.05 9.29
N LYS A 84 21.50 11.37 10.28
CA LYS A 84 20.59 12.53 10.21
C LYS A 84 20.29 13.08 11.60
N GLU A 85 21.32 13.64 12.25
CA GLU A 85 21.16 14.52 13.41
C GLU A 85 22.12 15.69 13.24
N LYS A 86 21.62 16.72 12.55
CA LYS A 86 22.19 18.08 12.52
C LYS A 86 21.03 19.01 12.22
N GLN A 87 20.36 19.47 13.28
CA GLN A 87 19.99 20.88 13.45
C GLN A 87 20.20 21.21 14.92
#